data_AF-A0A923VPI9-F1
#
_entry.id   AF-A0A923VPI9-F1
#
_cell.length_a   1.000
_cell.length_b   1.000
_cell.length_c   1.000
_cell.angle_alpha   90.00
_cell.angle_beta   90.00
_cell.angle_gamma   90.00
#
_symmetry.space_group_name_H-M   'P 1'
#
loop_
_entity.id
_entity.type
_entity.pdbx_description
1 polymer ?
#
loop_
_entity_poly.entity_id
_entity_poly.type
_entity_poly.pdbx_seq_one_letter_code
_entity_poly.pdbx_strand_id
1 'polypeptide(L)' 'MLRFDDAPRKATNLSLNSKVLEMARELGMNVSQTVDVLLAEEVRRQYWEKWNDENKDAVDAYNARIAKEGLPLAKYRSF' A
#
# COMPACT_ATOMS: atom_id res chain seq x y z
N MET A 1 6.11 3.62 -8.10
CA MET A 1 5.20 3.68 -6.92
C MET A 1 3.92 2.97 -7.31
N LEU A 2 3.33 2.14 -6.45
CA LEU A 2 2.07 1.48 -6.81
C LEU A 2 0.99 2.51 -7.12
N ARG A 3 0.42 2.40 -8.32
CA ARG A 3 -0.72 3.18 -8.78
C ARG A 3 -1.75 2.20 -9.30
N PHE A 4 -2.94 2.24 -8.71
CA PHE A 4 -4.07 1.39 -9.09
C PHE A 4 -5.14 2.15 -9.89
N ASP A 5 -5.02 3.47 -9.96
CA ASP A 5 -6.06 4.37 -10.48
C ASP A 5 -6.23 4.30 -12.00
N ASP A 6 -5.21 3.81 -12.73
CA ASP A 6 -5.17 3.75 -14.19
C ASP A 6 -5.55 2.37 -14.77
N ALA A 7 -5.89 1.40 -13.93
CA ALA A 7 -6.14 0.02 -14.37
C ALA A 7 -7.64 -0.26 -14.62
N PRO A 8 -8.00 -0.90 -15.75
CA PRO A 8 -9.39 -1.29 -16.00
C PRO A 8 -9.86 -2.38 -15.03
N ARG A 9 -11.10 -2.25 -14.53
CA ARG A 9 -11.69 -3.23 -13.61
C ARG A 9 -11.88 -4.58 -14.32
N LYS A 10 -11.39 -5.64 -13.70
CA LYS A 10 -11.57 -7.01 -14.18
C LYS A 10 -12.61 -7.73 -13.34
N ALA A 11 -13.66 -8.25 -13.99
CA ALA A 11 -14.63 -9.11 -13.32
C ALA A 11 -13.92 -10.35 -12.76
N THR A 12 -14.07 -10.57 -11.45
CA THR A 12 -13.43 -11.66 -10.73
C THR A 12 -14.49 -12.36 -9.89
N ASN A 13 -14.61 -13.68 -10.02
CA ASN A 13 -15.50 -14.48 -9.18
C ASN A 13 -14.85 -14.68 -7.82
N LEU A 14 -15.52 -14.22 -6.77
CA LEU A 14 -15.02 -14.33 -5.40
C LEU A 14 -16.13 -14.90 -4.50
N SER A 15 -15.75 -15.81 -3.60
CA SER A 15 -16.69 -16.44 -2.68
C SER A 15 -16.67 -15.70 -1.35
N LEU A 16 -17.79 -15.08 -0.97
CA LEU A 16 -17.98 -14.48 0.36
C LEU A 16 -19.05 -15.22 1.16
N ASN A 17 -19.07 -14.96 2.45
CA ASN A 17 -20.14 -15.41 3.33
C ASN A 17 -21.49 -14.87 2.84
N SER A 18 -22.43 -15.77 2.58
CA SER A 18 -23.76 -15.43 2.05
C SER A 18 -24.52 -14.48 2.97
N LYS A 19 -24.46 -14.68 4.29
CA LYS A 19 -25.15 -13.81 5.26
C LYS A 19 -24.62 -12.39 5.24
N VAL A 20 -23.30 -12.22 5.06
CA VAL A 20 -22.67 -10.90 4.98
C VAL A 20 -23.08 -10.21 3.67
N LEU A 21 -23.15 -10.95 2.57
CA LEU A 21 -23.62 -10.44 1.29
C LEU A 21 -25.09 -10.02 1.32
N GLU A 22 -25.95 -10.83 1.95
CA GLU A 22 -27.37 -10.51 2.13
C GLU A 22 -27.53 -9.24 2.95
N MET A 23 -26.92 -9.15 4.13
CA MET A 23 -26.95 -7.95 4.96
C MET A 23 -26.39 -6.71 4.23
N ALA A 24 -25.28 -6.85 3.49
CA ALA A 24 -24.71 -5.74 2.74
C ALA A 24 -25.66 -5.25 1.64
N ARG A 25 -26.40 -6.16 0.98
CA ARG A 25 -27.43 -5.81 -0.01
C ARG A 25 -28.62 -5.13 0.64
N GLU A 26 -29.10 -5.63 1.78
CA GLU A 26 -30.20 -5.00 2.54
C GLU A 26 -29.85 -3.58 2.98
N LEU A 27 -28.60 -3.34 3.35
CA LEU A 27 -28.07 -2.04 3.72
C LEU A 27 -27.76 -1.13 2.51
N GLY A 28 -28.01 -1.59 1.28
CA GLY A 28 -27.75 -0.82 0.06
C GLY A 28 -26.27 -0.59 -0.23
N MET A 29 -25.38 -1.42 0.31
CA MET A 29 -23.93 -1.26 0.14
C MET A 29 -23.48 -1.64 -1.26
N ASN A 30 -22.57 -0.85 -1.83
CA ASN A 30 -21.85 -1.22 -3.04
C ASN A 30 -20.71 -2.20 -2.68
N VAL A 31 -21.04 -3.49 -2.65
CA VAL A 31 -20.09 -4.56 -2.28
C VAL A 31 -18.86 -4.55 -3.18
N SER A 32 -19.04 -4.36 -4.50
CA SER A 32 -17.92 -4.35 -5.44
C SER A 32 -16.93 -3.22 -5.15
N GLN A 33 -17.43 -2.00 -4.93
CA GLN A 33 -16.57 -0.87 -4.57
C GLN A 33 -15.90 -1.05 -3.20
N THR A 34 -16.63 -1.60 -2.23
CA THR A 34 -16.09 -1.82 -0.88
C THR A 34 -14.94 -2.83 -0.91
N VAL A 35 -15.13 -3.96 -1.61
CA VAL A 35 -14.10 -4.99 -1.76
C VAL A 35 -12.90 -4.47 -2.55
N ASP A 36 -13.12 -3.67 -3.59
CA ASP A 36 -12.06 -3.05 -4.40
C ASP A 36 -11.14 -2.16 -3.54
N VAL A 37 -11.73 -1.29 -2.73
CA VAL A 37 -10.98 -0.40 -1.82
C VAL A 37 -10.20 -1.19 -0.78
N LEU A 38 -10.86 -2.14 -0.10
CA LEU A 38 -10.23 -2.96 0.94
C LEU A 38 -9.07 -3.80 0.38
N LEU A 39 -9.26 -4.38 -0.80
CA LEU A 39 -8.22 -5.16 -1.46
C LEU A 39 -7.04 -4.27 -1.86
N ALA A 40 -7.30 -3.08 -2.42
CA ALA A 40 -6.24 -2.15 -2.79
C ALA A 40 -5.45 -1.64 -1.57
N GLU A 41 -6.09 -1.44 -0.42
CA GLU A 41 -5.42 -1.11 0.83
C GLU A 41 -4.53 -2.25 1.33
N GLU A 42 -5.06 -3.47 1.37
CA GLU A 42 -4.31 -4.64 1.84
C GLU A 42 -3.12 -4.98 0.94
N VAL A 43 -3.29 -4.89 -0.39
CA VAL A 43 -2.18 -5.07 -1.34
C VAL A 43 -1.10 -4.01 -1.14
N ARG A 44 -1.47 -2.75 -0.89
CA ARG A 44 -0.49 -1.69 -0.57
C ARG A 44 0.27 -2.02 0.70
N ARG A 45 -0.43 -2.43 1.76
CA ARG A 45 0.17 -2.78 3.04
C ARG A 45 1.22 -3.88 2.86
N GLN A 46 0.84 -5.01 2.27
CA GLN A 46 1.75 -6.13 2.06
C GLN A 46 2.92 -5.80 1.14
N TYR A 47 2.68 -5.01 0.08
CA TYR A 47 3.76 -4.57 -0.79
C TYR A 47 4.79 -3.74 -0.02
N TRP A 48 4.34 -2.77 0.78
CA TRP A 48 5.25 -1.90 1.53
C TRP A 48 5.96 -2.63 2.67
N GLU A 49 5.30 -3.57 3.33
CA GLU A 49 5.94 -4.45 4.31
C GLU A 49 7.09 -5.22 3.66
N LYS A 50 6.81 -5.88 2.53
CA LYS A 50 7.84 -6.63 1.80
C LYS A 50 8.96 -5.73 1.28
N TRP A 51 8.63 -4.56 0.74
CA TRP A 51 9.62 -3.60 0.27
C TRP A 51 10.51 -3.12 1.44
N ASN A 52 9.92 -2.84 2.60
CA ASN A 52 10.66 -2.40 3.77
C ASN A 52 11.62 -3.49 4.28
N ASP A 53 11.19 -4.75 4.28
CA ASP A 53 12.04 -5.88 4.65
C ASP A 53 13.20 -6.05 3.65
N GLU A 54 12.93 -5.99 2.35
CA GLU A 54 13.95 -6.11 1.30
C GLU A 54 14.95 -4.95 1.28
N ASN A 55 14.51 -3.74 1.66
CA ASN A 55 15.34 -2.54 1.61
C ASN A 55 15.95 -2.17 2.97
N LYS A 56 15.67 -2.95 4.01
CA LYS A 56 16.14 -2.68 5.38
C LYS A 56 17.64 -2.47 5.44
N ASP A 57 18.42 -3.40 4.87
CA ASP A 57 19.88 -3.33 4.90
C ASP A 57 20.43 -2.12 4.15
N ALA A 58 19.81 -1.77 3.01
CA ALA A 58 20.19 -0.61 2.22
C ALA A 58 19.89 0.71 2.96
N VAL A 59 18.73 0.78 3.63
CA VAL A 59 18.32 1.92 4.46
C VAL A 59 19.24 2.04 5.67
N ASP A 60 19.57 0.95 6.34
CA ASP A 60 20.46 0.94 7.50
C ASP A 60 21.88 1.36 7.12
N ALA A 61 22.41 0.85 6.00
CA ALA A 61 23.72 1.27 5.47
C ALA A 61 23.73 2.77 5.10
N TYR A 62 22.66 3.27 4.49
CA TYR A 62 22.51 4.69 4.19
C TYR A 62 22.44 5.53 5.47
N ASN A 63 21.65 5.12 6.46
CA ASN A 63 21.52 5.80 7.75
C ASN A 63 22.85 5.84 8.49
N ALA A 64 23.61 4.73 8.49
CA ALA A 64 24.95 4.68 9.07
C ALA A 64 25.92 5.66 8.38
N ARG A 65 25.85 5.77 7.04
CA ARG A 65 26.63 6.75 6.30
C ARG A 65 26.25 8.17 6.68
N ILE A 66 24.96 8.50 6.76
CA ILE A 66 24.48 9.83 7.18
C ILE A 66 24.92 10.15 8.62
N ALA A 67 24.87 9.17 9.53
CA ALA A 67 25.31 9.36 10.91
C ALA A 67 26.83 9.67 10.99
N LYS A 68 27.63 9.04 10.13
CA LYS A 68 29.09 9.23 10.09
C LYS A 68 29.51 10.51 9.34
N GLU A 69 28.91 10.77 8.19
CA GLU A 69 29.37 11.77 7.22
C GLU A 69 28.50 13.03 7.22
N GLY A 70 27.38 13.00 7.94
CA GLY A 70 26.35 14.04 7.87
C GLY A 70 25.57 13.98 6.56
N LEU A 71 24.63 14.91 6.40
CA LEU A 71 23.85 15.05 5.18
C LEU A 71 24.72 15.61 4.05
N PRO A 72 24.92 14.90 2.91
CA PRO A 72 25.87 15.29 1.87
C PRO A 72 25.65 16.71 1.29
N LEU A 73 24.41 17.17 1.27
CA LEU A 73 24.01 18.47 0.72
C LEU A 73 23.62 19.49 1.79
N ALA A 74 23.80 19.20 3.08
CA ALA A 74 23.45 20.15 4.15
C ALA A 74 24.17 21.50 3.99
N LYS A 75 25.39 21.50 3.46
CA LYS A 75 26.18 22.72 3.18
C LYS A 75 25.58 23.66 2.13
N TYR A 76 24.58 23.23 1.37
CA TYR A 76 23.90 24.04 0.35
C TYR A 76 22.46 24.37 0.71
N ARG A 77 21.98 23.97 1.90
CA ARG A 77 20.63 24.25 2.35
C ARG A 77 20.50 25.74 2.71
N SER A 78 19.82 26.51 1.86
CA SER A 78 19.36 27.87 2.18
C SER A 78 18.08 27.79 3.03
N PHE A 79 17.95 28.68 4.01
CA PHE A 79 16.79 28.81 4.90
C PHE A 79 15.65 29.58 4.24
#